data_AF-A0A183LW90-F1
#
_entry.id   AF-A0A183LW90-F1
#
_cell.length_a   1.000
_cell.length_b   1.000
_cell.length_c   1.000
_cell.angle_alpha   90.00
_cell.angle_beta   90.00
_cell.angle_gamma   90.00
#
_symmetry.space_group_name_H-M   'P 1'
#
loop_
_entity.id
_entity.type
_entity.pdbx_description
1 polymer ?
#
loop_
_entity_poly.entity_id
_entity_poly.type
_entity_poly.pdbx_seq_one_letter_code
_entity_poly.pdbx_strand_id
1 'polypeptide(L)'
;MKTSTSEQNVRWLDTISNSLLCERTNQLSPEEETRKGHWKWIRYTLRKLQNCIKRQALTWNPEEKRKRGRPKNILGRKIEADMKRMNNK
;
A
#
# COMPACT_ATOMS: atom_id res chain seq x y z
N MET A 1 60.56 -27.18 -1.40
CA MET A 1 60.03 -25.97 -2.04
C MET A 1 58.59 -25.80 -1.55
N LYS A 2 58.34 -24.85 -0.65
CA LYS A 2 57.01 -24.63 -0.07
C LYS A 2 56.30 -23.60 -0.94
N THR A 3 55.29 -24.01 -1.68
CA THR A 3 54.47 -23.11 -2.51
C THR A 3 53.50 -22.35 -1.61
N SER A 4 53.80 -21.08 -1.37
CA SER A 4 52.91 -20.12 -0.71
C SER A 4 51.75 -19.83 -1.66
N THR A 5 50.60 -20.43 -1.42
CA THR A 5 49.38 -20.11 -2.16
C THR A 5 48.78 -18.86 -1.52
N SER A 6 48.92 -17.71 -2.18
CA SER A 6 48.26 -16.47 -1.79
C SER A 6 46.79 -16.54 -2.21
N GLU A 7 45.93 -16.94 -1.28
CA GLU A 7 44.48 -16.85 -1.43
C GLU A 7 44.09 -15.38 -1.59
N GLN A 8 43.61 -15.01 -2.77
CA GLN A 8 43.06 -13.69 -3.02
C GLN A 8 41.73 -13.57 -2.27
N ASN A 9 41.75 -12.78 -1.20
CA ASN A 9 40.60 -12.45 -0.37
C ASN A 9 39.68 -11.48 -1.11
N VAL A 10 38.83 -12.01 -1.99
CA VAL A 10 37.81 -11.23 -2.70
C VAL A 10 36.67 -10.92 -1.72
N ARG A 11 36.81 -9.78 -1.02
CA ARG A 11 35.80 -9.24 -0.12
C ARG A 11 34.65 -8.69 -0.96
N TRP A 12 33.56 -9.43 -1.06
CA TRP A 12 32.29 -8.90 -1.55
C TRP A 12 31.93 -7.67 -0.69
N LEU A 13 31.61 -6.55 -1.32
CA LEU A 13 31.03 -5.41 -0.61
C LEU A 13 29.66 -5.84 -0.11
N ASP A 14 29.60 -6.25 1.15
CA ASP A 14 28.39 -6.67 1.84
C ASP A 14 27.32 -5.59 1.68
N THR A 15 26.29 -5.94 0.91
CA THR A 15 24.97 -5.31 0.82
C THR A 15 25.00 -3.78 0.83
N ILE A 16 25.14 -3.17 -0.34
CA ILE A 16 24.90 -1.73 -0.50
C ILE A 16 23.49 -1.42 0.01
N SER A 17 23.39 -0.67 1.11
CA SER A 17 22.10 -0.31 1.69
C SER A 17 21.38 0.69 0.78
N ASN A 18 20.06 0.55 0.65
CA ASN A 18 19.25 1.48 -0.13
C ASN A 18 19.39 2.94 0.35
N SER A 19 19.66 3.14 1.65
CA SER A 19 19.93 4.47 2.21
C SER A 19 21.17 5.13 1.60
N LEU A 20 22.27 4.38 1.44
CA LEU A 20 23.53 4.88 0.88
C LEU A 20 23.40 5.21 -0.62
N LEU A 21 22.59 4.45 -1.36
CA LEU A 21 22.27 4.74 -2.75
C LEU A 21 21.40 6.00 -2.89
N CYS A 22 20.42 6.20 -2.00
CA CYS A 22 19.60 7.41 -1.99
C CYS A 22 20.43 8.66 -1.67
N GLU A 23 21.34 8.57 -0.69
CA GLU A 23 22.26 9.66 -0.34
C GLU A 23 23.19 10.04 -1.51
N ARG A 24 23.70 9.06 -2.26
CA ARG A 24 24.57 9.33 -3.42
C ARG A 24 23.84 9.91 -4.62
N THR A 25 22.58 9.52 -4.83
CA THR A 25 21.85 9.92 -6.04
C THR A 25 21.13 11.26 -5.90
N ASN A 26 21.02 11.83 -4.68
CA ASN A 26 20.23 13.04 -4.40
C ASN A 26 18.79 12.99 -4.95
N GLN A 27 18.29 11.79 -5.26
CA GLN A 27 16.97 11.60 -5.81
C GLN A 27 15.96 11.61 -4.66
N LEU A 28 14.84 12.29 -4.86
CA LEU A 28 13.72 12.23 -3.92
C LEU A 28 13.24 10.79 -3.84
N SER A 29 13.32 10.21 -2.64
CA SER A 29 12.83 8.85 -2.44
C SER A 29 11.33 8.79 -2.79
N PRO A 30 10.84 7.72 -3.42
CA PRO A 30 9.42 7.52 -3.68
C PRO A 30 8.55 7.65 -2.41
N GLU A 31 9.11 7.34 -1.25
CA GLU A 31 8.46 7.51 0.05
C GLU A 31 8.24 8.99 0.41
N GLU A 32 9.17 9.87 0.01
CA GLU A 32 9.05 11.29 0.25
C GLU A 32 8.07 11.97 -0.70
N GLU A 33 8.00 11.50 -1.96
CA GLU A 33 7.00 11.95 -2.93
C GLU A 33 5.59 11.56 -2.49
N THR A 34 5.40 10.30 -2.07
CA THR A 34 4.11 9.83 -1.54
C THR A 34 3.73 10.57 -0.27
N ARG A 35 4.68 10.84 0.64
CA ARG A 35 4.44 11.65 1.85
C ARG A 35 4.02 13.09 1.52
N LYS A 36 4.70 13.76 0.58
CA LYS A 36 4.32 15.11 0.11
C LYS A 36 2.92 15.12 -0.52
N GLY A 37 2.59 14.09 -1.31
CA GLY A 37 1.25 13.90 -1.88
C GLY A 37 0.17 13.74 -0.80
N HIS A 38 0.42 12.90 0.20
CA HIS A 38 -0.49 12.69 1.33
C HIS A 38 -0.72 13.97 2.14
N TRP A 39 0.33 14.71 2.50
CA TRP A 39 0.17 15.98 3.23
C TRP A 39 -0.57 17.04 2.43
N LYS A 40 -0.34 17.12 1.12
CA LYS A 40 -1.09 18.00 0.21
C LYS A 40 -2.58 17.63 0.19
N TRP A 41 -2.90 16.34 0.18
CA TRP A 41 -4.27 15.84 0.17
C TRP A 41 -4.98 16.06 1.50
N ILE A 42 -4.30 15.85 2.63
CA ILE A 42 -4.83 16.16 3.98
C ILE A 42 -5.14 17.66 4.09
N ARG A 43 -4.21 18.53 3.68
CA ARG A 43 -4.41 19.98 3.69
C ARG A 43 -5.60 20.41 2.83
N TYR A 44 -5.74 19.85 1.63
CA TYR A 44 -6.87 20.12 0.75
C TYR A 44 -8.20 19.69 1.37
N THR A 45 -8.23 18.48 1.92
CA THR A 45 -9.41 17.88 2.54
C THR A 45 -9.86 18.66 3.76
N LEU A 46 -8.94 19.04 4.65
CA LEU A 46 -9.22 19.88 5.83
C LEU A 46 -9.79 21.25 5.44
N ARG A 47 -9.22 21.89 4.41
CA ARG A 47 -9.71 23.18 3.88
C ARG A 47 -11.11 23.06 3.25
N LYS A 48 -11.44 21.92 2.63
CA LYS A 48 -12.78 21.63 2.09
C LYS A 48 -13.78 21.27 3.18
N LEU A 49 -13.39 20.47 4.16
CA LEU A 49 -14.26 19.93 5.22
C LEU A 49 -14.92 21.02 6.06
N GLN A 50 -14.18 22.08 6.37
CA GLN A 50 -14.63 23.16 7.28
C GLN A 50 -15.91 23.86 6.78
N ASN A 51 -16.04 24.03 5.46
CA ASN A 51 -17.22 24.65 4.82
C ASN A 51 -18.23 23.63 4.28
N CYS A 52 -17.85 22.35 4.12
CA CYS A 52 -18.66 21.31 3.50
C CYS A 52 -19.47 20.48 4.51
N ILE A 53 -18.90 20.10 5.66
CA ILE A 53 -19.58 19.20 6.63
C ILE A 53 -20.81 19.87 7.24
N LYS A 54 -20.70 21.12 7.68
CA LYS A 54 -21.78 21.81 8.39
C LYS A 54 -23.02 22.07 7.52
N ARG A 55 -22.90 21.99 6.20
CA ARG A 55 -24.01 22.17 5.24
C ARG A 55 -24.63 20.85 4.76
N GLN A 56 -23.85 19.78 4.70
CA GLN A 56 -24.34 18.46 4.28
C GLN A 56 -25.16 17.75 5.37
N ALA A 57 -24.81 17.91 6.66
CA ALA A 57 -25.55 17.27 7.74
C ALA A 57 -26.99 17.83 7.91
N LEU A 58 -27.20 19.11 7.60
CA LEU A 58 -28.52 19.76 7.76
C LEU A 58 -29.51 19.38 6.64
N THR A 59 -29.04 18.85 5.51
CA THR A 59 -29.85 18.66 4.30
C THR A 59 -30.14 17.18 3.97
N TRP A 60 -29.47 16.23 4.63
CA TRP A 60 -29.69 14.81 4.35
C TRP A 60 -30.89 14.26 5.14
N ASN A 61 -32.08 14.32 4.53
CA ASN A 61 -33.19 13.45 4.88
C ASN A 61 -33.02 12.12 4.12
N PRO A 62 -32.67 10.99 4.76
CA PRO A 62 -32.55 9.70 4.08
C PRO A 62 -33.94 9.06 3.95
N GLU A 63 -34.82 9.72 3.21
CA GLU A 63 -36.12 9.14 2.88
C GLU A 63 -35.93 8.09 1.78
N GLU A 64 -36.39 6.89 2.11
CA GLU A 64 -36.49 5.68 1.30
C GLU A 64 -35.35 4.65 1.29
N LYS A 65 -35.77 3.45 1.69
CA LYS A 65 -35.06 2.19 1.83
C LYS A 65 -34.26 1.86 0.56
N ARG A 66 -32.92 1.91 0.66
CA ARG A 66 -32.04 1.41 -0.40
C ARG A 66 -32.30 -0.07 -0.67
N LYS A 67 -32.71 -0.42 -1.89
CA LYS A 67 -32.75 -1.80 -2.36
C LYS A 67 -31.33 -2.38 -2.34
N ARG A 68 -31.11 -3.49 -1.63
CA ARG A 68 -29.84 -4.25 -1.65
C ARG A 68 -29.63 -4.84 -3.04
N GLY A 69 -28.99 -4.07 -3.92
CA GLY A 69 -28.79 -4.45 -5.32
C GLY A 69 -27.53 -5.28 -5.60
N ARG A 70 -26.58 -5.42 -4.65
CA ARG A 70 -25.32 -6.13 -4.89
C ARG A 70 -25.36 -7.56 -4.35
N PRO A 71 -25.48 -8.60 -5.20
CA PRO A 71 -25.31 -9.98 -4.75
C PRO A 71 -23.88 -10.19 -4.28
N LYS A 72 -23.72 -10.80 -3.09
CA LYS A 72 -22.46 -10.96 -2.37
C LYS A 72 -21.71 -12.20 -2.87
N ASN A 73 -21.30 -12.22 -4.14
CA ASN A 73 -20.49 -13.30 -4.71
C ASN A 73 -18.98 -12.98 -4.59
N ILE A 74 -18.50 -12.84 -3.36
CA ILE A 74 -17.09 -12.65 -3.07
C ILE A 74 -16.35 -13.95 -3.40
N LEU A 75 -15.20 -13.85 -4.08
CA LEU A 75 -14.36 -14.96 -4.52
C LEU A 75 -14.15 -16.04 -3.44
N GLY A 76 -14.01 -15.63 -2.18
CA GLY A 76 -13.89 -16.53 -1.03
C GLY A 76 -15.05 -17.53 -0.88
N ARG A 77 -16.30 -17.12 -1.14
CA ARG A 77 -17.46 -18.05 -1.09
C ARG A 77 -17.48 -19.05 -2.24
N LYS A 78 -16.95 -18.69 -3.41
CA LYS A 78 -16.80 -19.62 -4.54
C LYS A 78 -15.76 -20.69 -4.20
N ILE A 79 -14.59 -20.25 -3.74
CA ILE A 79 -13.50 -21.15 -3.35
C ILE A 79 -13.94 -22.07 -2.20
N GLU A 80 -14.66 -21.55 -1.19
CA GLU A 80 -15.20 -22.37 -0.10
C GLU A 80 -16.21 -23.42 -0.59
N ALA A 81 -17.10 -23.05 -1.53
CA ALA A 81 -18.05 -23.99 -2.12
C ALA A 81 -17.34 -25.07 -2.94
N ASP A 82 -16.29 -24.71 -3.69
CA ASP A 82 -15.48 -25.66 -4.47
C ASP A 82 -14.71 -26.61 -3.55
N MET A 83 -14.13 -26.11 -2.45
CA MET A 83 -13.46 -26.95 -1.44
C MET A 83 -14.44 -27.94 -0.78
N LYS A 84 -15.66 -27.51 -0.44
CA LYS A 84 -16.70 -28.40 0.10
C LYS A 84 -17.13 -29.48 -0.90
N ARG A 85 -17.13 -29.18 -2.20
CA ARG A 85 -17.43 -30.18 -3.24
C ARG A 85 -16.32 -31.22 -3.39
N MET A 86 -15.05 -30.83 -3.22
CA MET A 86 -13.92 -31.75 -3.31
C MET A 86 -13.83 -32.69 -2.10
N ASN A 87 -14.24 -32.25 -0.92
CA ASN A 87 -14.15 -33.03 0.33
C ASN A 87 -15.32 -33.99 0.58
N ASN A 88 -16.41 -33.89 -0.19
CA ASN A 88 -17.58 -34.78 -0.11
C ASN A 88 -17.53 -35.90 -1.17
N LYS A 89 -16.34 -36.23 -1.66
CA LYS A 89 -16.07 -37.30 -2.64
C LYS A 89 -15.08 -38.26 -2.02
#